data_AF-A0A2E1AMK8-F1
#
_entry.id   AF-A0A2E1AMK8-F1
#
_cell.length_a   1.000
_cell.length_b   1.000
_cell.length_c   1.000
_cell.angle_alpha   90.00
_cell.angle_beta   90.00
_cell.angle_gamma   90.00
#
_symmetry.space_group_name_H-M   'P 1'
#
loop_
_entity.id
_entity.type
_entity.pdbx_description
1 polymer ?
#
loop_
_entity_poly.entity_id
_entity_poly.type
_entity_poly.pdbx_seq_one_letter_code
_entity_poly.pdbx_strand_id
1 'polypeptide(L)'
;MNNQTKLTRKIHEMDAVFNELDSLRITAMKLLDRKNCIEKKVFKLLKQQQSVMRVETPQRIYMLRKKKEVNEQEEAITRLMNHLERKGKCVKNIKKWKEKMFRKKKPKTVLVVLKKTD
;
A
#
# COMPACT_ATOMS: atom_id res chain seq x y z
N MET A 1 6.74 -72.36 17.64
CA MET A 1 7.10 -71.24 16.74
C MET A 1 8.58 -70.94 16.87
N ASN A 2 9.31 -70.92 15.76
CA ASN A 2 10.76 -70.75 15.73
C ASN A 2 11.16 -69.30 16.10
N ASN A 3 12.28 -69.11 16.80
CA ASN A 3 12.71 -67.78 17.27
C ASN A 3 12.99 -66.81 16.11
N GLN A 4 13.48 -67.31 14.98
CA GLN A 4 13.62 -66.52 13.75
C GLN A 4 12.29 -65.94 13.26
N THR A 5 11.21 -66.72 13.29
CA THR A 5 9.89 -66.27 12.82
C THR A 5 9.32 -65.15 13.70
N LYS A 6 9.59 -65.19 15.01
CA LYS A 6 9.24 -64.11 15.95
C LYS A 6 10.05 -62.84 15.70
N LEU A 7 11.33 -62.98 15.37
CA LEU A 7 12.22 -61.84 15.09
C LEU A 7 11.81 -61.14 13.79
N THR A 8 11.59 -61.88 12.71
CA THR A 8 11.14 -61.33 11.43
C THR A 8 9.81 -60.59 11.55
N ARG A 9 8.87 -61.12 12.34
CA ARG A 9 7.59 -60.45 12.62
C ARG A 9 7.79 -59.11 13.34
N LYS A 10 8.67 -59.05 14.35
CA LYS A 10 8.99 -57.79 15.04
C LYS A 10 9.65 -56.77 14.11
N ILE A 11 10.53 -57.21 13.21
CA ILE A 11 11.16 -56.33 12.21
C ILE A 11 10.08 -55.72 11.31
N HIS A 12 9.15 -56.53 10.80
CA HIS A 12 8.04 -56.01 9.99
C HIS A 12 7.10 -55.06 10.75
N GLU A 13 6.82 -55.34 12.03
CA GLU A 13 6.05 -54.45 12.89
C GLU A 13 6.79 -53.11 13.09
N MET A 14 8.12 -53.14 13.26
CA MET A 14 8.94 -51.93 13.35
C MET A 14 8.94 -51.13 12.04
N ASP A 15 9.10 -51.80 10.89
CA ASP A 15 9.08 -51.15 9.58
C ASP A 15 7.73 -50.48 9.30
N ALA A 16 6.62 -51.11 9.70
CA ALA A 16 5.29 -50.53 9.58
C ALA A 16 5.18 -49.21 10.37
N VAL A 17 5.65 -49.20 11.62
CA VAL A 17 5.65 -48.00 12.47
C VAL A 17 6.53 -46.89 11.88
N PHE A 18 7.70 -47.23 11.33
CA PHE A 18 8.57 -46.24 10.68
C PHE A 18 7.93 -45.64 9.42
N ASN A 19 7.24 -46.45 8.62
CA ASN A 19 6.52 -45.97 7.44
C ASN A 19 5.37 -45.04 7.81
N GLU A 20 4.61 -45.37 8.87
CA GLU A 20 3.57 -44.49 9.40
C GLU A 20 4.14 -43.16 9.88
N LEU A 21 5.24 -43.19 10.65
CA LEU A 21 5.93 -41.97 11.10
C LEU A 21 6.40 -41.10 9.94
N ASP A 22 6.97 -41.68 8.89
CA ASP A 22 7.43 -40.90 7.74
C ASP A 22 6.25 -40.29 6.96
N SER A 23 5.14 -41.03 6.83
CA SER A 23 3.91 -40.51 6.21
C SER A 23 3.32 -39.32 6.99
N LEU A 24 3.35 -39.38 8.33
CA LEU A 24 2.92 -38.30 9.20
C LEU A 24 3.86 -37.09 9.10
N ARG A 25 5.18 -37.34 9.04
CA ARG A 25 6.18 -36.29 8.84
C ARG A 25 5.95 -35.53 7.54
N ILE A 26 5.76 -36.24 6.43
CA ILE A 26 5.47 -35.65 5.11
C ILE A 26 4.19 -34.81 5.17
N THR A 27 3.15 -35.32 5.84
CA THR A 27 1.88 -34.60 6.00
C THR A 27 2.05 -33.32 6.83
N ALA A 28 2.80 -33.39 7.92
CA ALA A 28 3.10 -32.23 8.75
C ALA A 28 3.87 -31.14 7.99
N MET A 29 4.85 -31.52 7.17
CA MET A 29 5.58 -30.57 6.31
C MET A 29 4.65 -29.86 5.32
N LYS A 30 3.75 -30.60 4.65
CA LYS A 30 2.75 -30.01 3.73
C LYS A 30 1.81 -29.03 4.45
N LEU A 31 1.39 -29.35 5.67
CA LEU A 31 0.55 -28.47 6.49
C LEU A 31 1.30 -27.19 6.87
N LEU A 32 2.59 -27.31 7.22
CA LEU A 32 3.45 -26.17 7.57
C LEU A 32 3.65 -25.23 6.38
N ASP A 33 3.88 -25.77 5.18
CA ASP A 33 3.96 -24.99 3.95
C ASP A 33 2.65 -24.26 3.65
N ARG A 34 1.51 -24.95 3.81
CA ARG A 34 0.18 -24.34 3.64
C ARG A 34 -0.05 -23.22 4.65
N LYS A 35 0.31 -23.42 5.92
CA LYS A 35 0.24 -22.41 6.98
C LYS A 35 1.07 -21.17 6.63
N ASN A 36 2.32 -21.36 6.20
CA ASN A 36 3.21 -20.28 5.78
C ASN A 36 2.66 -19.49 4.58
N CYS A 37 2.02 -20.17 3.62
CA CYS A 37 1.37 -19.52 2.49
C CYS A 37 0.17 -18.65 2.94
N ILE A 38 -0.62 -19.13 3.89
CA ILE A 38 -1.75 -18.38 4.46
C ILE A 38 -1.24 -17.14 5.22
N GLU A 39 -0.20 -17.27 6.04
CA GLU A 39 0.38 -16.13 6.77
C GLU A 39 0.87 -15.03 5.83
N LYS A 40 1.52 -15.39 4.72
CA LYS A 40 1.92 -14.42 3.69
C LYS A 40 0.72 -13.67 3.10
N LYS A 41 -0.40 -14.36 2.87
CA LYS A 41 -1.65 -13.74 2.38
C LYS A 41 -2.23 -12.78 3.43
N VAL A 42 -2.31 -13.20 4.69
CA VAL A 42 -2.78 -12.36 5.81
C VAL A 42 -1.94 -11.10 5.93
N PHE A 43 -0.61 -11.23 5.91
CA PHE A 43 0.29 -10.09 6.01
C PHE A 43 0.14 -9.11 4.83
N LYS A 44 -0.08 -9.63 3.61
CA LYS A 44 -0.37 -8.80 2.43
C LYS A 44 -1.67 -8.01 2.60
N LEU A 45 -2.73 -8.63 3.11
CA LEU A 45 -4.01 -7.96 3.39
C LEU A 45 -3.88 -6.89 4.47
N LEU A 46 -3.17 -7.18 5.57
CA LEU A 46 -2.92 -6.20 6.64
C LEU A 46 -2.14 -4.98 6.13
N LYS A 47 -1.12 -5.18 5.29
CA LYS A 47 -0.38 -4.08 4.65
C LYS A 47 -1.29 -3.23 3.76
N GLN A 48 -2.17 -3.86 2.98
CA GLN A 48 -3.15 -3.15 2.15
C GLN A 48 -4.12 -2.34 3.00
N GLN A 49 -4.68 -2.92 4.07
CA GLN A 49 -5.57 -2.20 4.99
C GLN A 49 -4.89 -1.00 5.64
N GLN A 50 -3.64 -1.15 6.10
CA GLN A 50 -2.87 -0.04 6.67
C GLN A 50 -2.62 1.07 5.64
N SER A 51 -2.43 0.71 4.35
CA SER A 51 -2.30 1.68 3.28
C SER A 51 -3.60 2.44 2.99
N VAL A 52 -4.75 1.77 3.03
CA VAL A 52 -6.08 2.39 2.87
C VAL A 52 -6.37 3.35 4.02
N MET A 53 -6.13 2.94 5.27
CA MET A 53 -6.26 3.84 6.43
C MET A 53 -5.37 5.09 6.33
N ARG A 54 -4.16 4.98 5.74
CA ARG A 54 -3.28 6.14 5.48
C ARG A 54 -3.78 7.05 4.34
N VAL A 55 -4.53 6.50 3.38
CA VAL A 55 -5.15 7.27 2.30
C VAL A 55 -6.40 8.01 2.79
N GLU A 56 -7.15 7.41 3.71
CA GLU A 56 -8.46 7.85 4.15
C GLU A 56 -8.49 8.53 5.53
N THR A 57 -7.37 9.03 6.05
CA THR A 57 -7.45 9.85 7.28
C THR A 57 -8.46 10.99 7.05
N PRO A 58 -9.45 11.19 7.94
CA PRO A 58 -10.49 12.21 7.76
C PRO A 58 -9.91 13.61 7.48
N GLN A 59 -8.76 13.92 8.06
CA GLN A 59 -8.00 15.15 7.82
C GLN A 59 -7.50 15.25 6.37
N ARG A 60 -7.01 14.16 5.78
CA ARG A 60 -6.55 14.14 4.38
C ARG A 60 -7.72 14.25 3.41
N ILE A 61 -8.83 13.56 3.67
CA ILE A 61 -10.07 13.69 2.87
C ILE A 61 -10.58 15.14 2.95
N TYR A 62 -10.63 15.73 4.15
CA TYR A 62 -10.99 17.13 4.34
C TYR A 62 -10.05 18.08 3.57
N MET A 63 -8.74 17.88 3.65
CA MET A 63 -7.77 18.68 2.90
C MET A 63 -7.93 18.53 1.37
N LEU A 64 -8.20 17.32 0.87
CA LEU A 64 -8.45 17.08 -0.55
C LEU A 64 -9.75 17.76 -1.02
N ARG A 65 -10.83 17.66 -0.25
CA ARG A 65 -12.09 18.37 -0.54
C ARG A 65 -11.89 19.89 -0.54
N LYS A 66 -11.23 20.42 0.48
CA LYS A 66 -10.91 21.85 0.60
C LYS A 66 -10.01 22.33 -0.56
N LYS A 67 -9.04 21.52 -0.97
CA LYS A 67 -8.18 21.82 -2.12
C LYS A 67 -8.97 21.82 -3.44
N LYS A 68 -9.91 20.89 -3.61
CA LYS A 68 -10.79 20.84 -4.78
C LYS A 68 -11.70 22.08 -4.83
N GLU A 69 -12.31 22.45 -3.71
CA GLU A 69 -13.15 23.65 -3.58
C GLU A 69 -12.38 24.95 -3.90
N VAL A 70 -11.17 25.11 -3.36
CA VAL A 70 -10.30 26.26 -3.66
C VAL A 70 -9.95 26.33 -5.16
N ASN A 71 -9.70 25.19 -5.81
CA ASN A 71 -9.46 25.15 -7.25
C ASN A 71 -10.71 25.53 -8.07
N GLU A 72 -11.89 25.05 -7.69
CA GLU A 72 -13.16 25.38 -8.35
C GLU A 72 -13.49 26.88 -8.23
N GLN A 73 -13.22 27.47 -7.05
CA GLN A 73 -13.33 28.92 -6.84
C GLN A 73 -12.32 29.69 -7.72
N GLU A 74 -11.07 29.23 -7.80
CA GLU A 74 -10.04 29.84 -8.64
C GLU A 74 -10.45 29.81 -10.14
N GLU A 75 -11.03 28.70 -10.59
CA GLU A 75 -11.56 28.56 -11.95
C GLU A 75 -12.75 29.48 -12.22
N ALA A 76 -13.70 29.56 -11.31
CA ALA A 76 -14.87 30.44 -11.45
C ALA A 76 -14.45 31.91 -11.61
N ILE A 77 -13.49 32.37 -10.80
CA ILE A 77 -12.93 33.72 -10.91
C ILE A 77 -12.23 33.91 -12.26
N THR A 78 -11.53 32.90 -12.75
CA THR A 78 -10.88 32.95 -14.07
C THR A 78 -11.90 33.10 -15.21
N ARG A 79 -12.99 32.34 -15.16
CA ARG A 79 -14.09 32.45 -16.15
C ARG A 79 -14.74 33.83 -16.11
N LEU A 80 -14.95 34.37 -14.91
CA LEU A 80 -15.51 35.71 -14.73
C LEU A 80 -14.57 36.80 -15.26
N MET A 81 -13.27 36.71 -14.98
CA MET A 81 -12.26 37.62 -15.54
C MET A 81 -12.26 37.60 -17.07
N ASN A 82 -12.25 36.41 -17.69
CA ASN A 82 -12.26 36.28 -19.14
C ASN A 82 -13.54 36.88 -19.76
N HIS A 83 -14.69 36.71 -19.09
CA HIS A 83 -15.94 37.33 -19.53
C HIS A 83 -15.89 38.86 -19.46
N LEU A 84 -15.33 39.42 -18.38
CA LEU A 84 -15.19 40.87 -18.19
C LEU A 84 -14.21 41.47 -19.21
N GLU A 85 -13.09 40.80 -19.50
CA GLU A 85 -12.15 41.21 -20.55
C GLU A 85 -12.83 41.24 -21.93
N ARG A 86 -13.61 40.21 -22.28
CA ARG A 86 -14.38 40.17 -23.54
C ARG A 86 -15.39 41.31 -23.66
N LYS A 87 -15.91 41.79 -22.52
CA LYS A 87 -16.81 42.97 -22.46
C LYS A 87 -16.05 44.31 -22.38
N GLY A 88 -14.73 44.31 -22.53
CA GLY A 88 -13.89 45.51 -22.47
C GLY A 88 -13.73 46.11 -21.07
N LYS A 89 -14.08 45.37 -20.02
CA LYS A 89 -13.96 45.85 -18.62
C LYS A 89 -12.55 45.63 -18.09
N CYS A 90 -12.06 46.55 -17.27
CA CYS A 90 -10.74 46.45 -16.65
C CYS A 90 -10.71 45.35 -15.56
N VAL A 91 -9.88 44.33 -15.74
CA VAL A 91 -9.74 43.21 -14.77
C VAL A 91 -8.42 43.21 -14.00
N LYS A 92 -7.57 44.24 -14.17
CA LYS A 92 -6.23 44.31 -13.52
C LYS A 92 -6.31 44.14 -12.00
N ASN A 93 -7.32 44.73 -11.36
CA ASN A 93 -7.50 44.65 -9.91
C ASN A 93 -7.94 43.25 -9.47
N ILE A 94 -8.83 42.61 -10.23
CA ILE A 94 -9.29 41.24 -9.97
C ILE A 94 -8.13 40.25 -10.15
N LYS A 95 -7.27 40.47 -11.15
CA LYS A 95 -6.06 39.67 -11.38
C LYS A 95 -5.09 39.72 -10.19
N LYS A 96 -4.77 40.93 -9.71
CA LYS A 96 -3.90 41.12 -8.53
C LYS A 96 -4.50 40.49 -7.28
N TRP A 97 -5.81 40.62 -7.10
CA TRP A 97 -6.52 40.01 -5.97
C TRP A 97 -6.49 38.48 -6.04
N LYS A 98 -6.76 37.89 -7.22
CA LYS A 98 -6.67 36.44 -7.45
C LYS A 98 -5.27 35.90 -7.14
N GLU A 99 -4.23 36.57 -7.63
CA GLU A 99 -2.83 36.19 -7.36
C GLU A 99 -2.48 36.25 -5.87
N LYS A 100 -3.06 37.18 -5.10
CA LYS A 100 -2.88 37.26 -3.65
C LYS A 100 -3.60 36.13 -2.92
N MET A 101 -4.83 35.80 -3.31
CA MET A 101 -5.68 34.82 -2.64
C MET A 101 -5.30 33.36 -2.95
N PHE A 102 -4.90 33.06 -4.19
CA PHE A 102 -4.63 31.69 -4.66
C PHE A 102 -3.13 31.41 -4.85
N ARG A 103 -2.25 32.18 -4.21
CA ARG A 103 -0.80 32.05 -4.36
C ARG A 103 -0.31 30.66 -3.93
N LYS A 104 0.01 29.79 -4.89
CA LYS A 104 0.64 28.50 -4.63
C LYS A 104 2.08 28.75 -4.12
N LYS A 105 2.44 28.18 -2.97
CA LYS A 105 3.84 28.20 -2.48
C LYS A 105 4.71 27.52 -3.54
N LYS A 106 5.67 28.24 -4.13
CA LYS A 106 6.66 27.63 -5.02
C LYS A 106 7.47 26.59 -4.23
N PRO A 107 7.66 25.37 -4.75
CA PRO A 107 8.56 24.41 -4.12
C PRO A 107 9.97 25.03 -4.07
N LYS A 108 10.64 24.94 -2.91
CA LYS A 108 12.06 25.28 -2.82
C LYS A 108 12.84 24.18 -3.53
N THR A 109 13.49 24.49 -4.65
CA THR A 109 14.43 23.58 -5.30
C THR A 109 15.66 23.47 -4.40
N VAL A 110 15.87 22.32 -3.77
CA VAL A 110 17.10 22.02 -3.03
C VAL A 110 18.05 21.32 -4.00
N LEU A 111 19.14 22.00 -4.38
CA LEU A 111 20.20 21.39 -5.19
C LEU A 111 21.03 20.50 -4.26
N VAL A 112 20.91 19.18 -4.38
CA VAL A 112 21.74 18.23 -3.63
C VAL A 112 22.96 17.90 -4.49
N VAL A 113 24.12 18.46 -4.14
CA VAL A 113 25.40 18.11 -4.78
C VAL A 113 25.95 16.86 -4.08
N LEU A 114 25.93 15.73 -4.78
CA LEU A 114 26.64 14.52 -4.34
C LEU A 114 28.14 14.73 -4.55
N LYS A 115 28.88 14.87 -3.46
CA LYS A 115 30.34 14.80 -3.48
C LYS A 115 30.72 13.34 -3.79
N LYS A 116 31.41 13.09 -4.91
CA LYS A 116 32.08 11.80 -5.12
C LYS A 116 33.15 11.68 -4.03
N THR A 117 33.07 10.65 -3.22
CA THR A 117 34.16 10.21 -2.34
C THR A 117 35.20 9.51 -3.20
N ASP A 118 36.44 9.97 -3.10
CA ASP A 118 37.65 9.34 -3.66
C ASP A 118 37.93 7.97 -3.03
#